data_AF-A0A349PE90-F1
#
_entry.id   AF-A0A349PE90-F1
#
_cell.length_a   1.000
_cell.length_b   1.000
_cell.length_c   1.000
_cell.angle_alpha   90.00
_cell.angle_beta   90.00
_cell.angle_gamma   90.00
#
_symmetry.space_group_name_H-M   'P 1'
#
loop_
_entity.id
_entity.type
_entity.pdbx_description
1 polymer ?
#
loop_
_entity_poly.entity_id
_entity_poly.type
_entity_poly.pdbx_seq_one_letter_code
_entity_poly.pdbx_strand_id
1 'polypeptide(L)'
;MIKRTVLWIEPGFQKRMILFWMLQALVVTAATYLITIGWTIYHTNPTLAGYVNYFVKPALLISAAVGFVISCLAGLVYSHRIAGPIYRFKATIDAVLEGKNPGAITLRQHDEMKDLAESLNKLLEHYRRVPGKTA
;
A
#
# COMPACT_ATOMS: atom_id res chain seq x y z
N MET A 1 21.72 -19.07 -0.46
CA MET A 1 21.44 -18.04 0.57
C MET A 1 21.17 -16.71 -0.14
N ILE A 2 19.90 -16.37 -0.39
CA ILE A 2 19.53 -15.16 -1.16
C ILE A 2 19.60 -13.93 -0.23
N LYS A 3 20.37 -12.92 -0.65
CA LYS A 3 20.62 -11.66 0.07
C LYS A 3 19.32 -10.97 0.49
N ARG A 4 19.16 -10.75 1.80
CA ARG A 4 18.01 -10.11 2.45
C ARG A 4 18.05 -8.58 2.32
N THR A 5 18.08 -8.01 1.12
CA THR A 5 18.02 -6.54 0.92
C THR A 5 17.41 -6.14 -0.43
N VAL A 6 16.49 -6.93 -0.98
CA VAL A 6 15.74 -6.50 -2.17
C VAL A 6 14.43 -5.87 -1.70
N LEU A 7 14.43 -4.53 -1.65
CA LEU A 7 13.27 -3.72 -1.23
C LEU A 7 12.11 -3.85 -2.23
N TRP A 8 12.40 -4.13 -3.50
CA TRP A 8 11.44 -4.21 -4.61
C TRP A 8 11.26 -5.65 -5.08
N ILE A 9 10.12 -6.27 -4.77
CA ILE A 9 9.82 -7.66 -5.14
C ILE A 9 9.05 -7.73 -6.47
N GLU A 10 8.11 -6.81 -6.70
CA GLU A 10 7.29 -6.70 -7.93
C GLU A 10 7.13 -5.21 -8.32
N PRO A 11 8.04 -4.63 -9.11
CA PRO A 11 8.11 -3.17 -9.33
C PRO A 11 6.88 -2.58 -10.02
N GLY A 12 6.20 -3.36 -10.87
CA GLY A 12 5.02 -2.90 -11.59
C GLY A 12 3.78 -2.75 -10.70
N PHE A 13 3.51 -3.73 -9.84
CA PHE A 13 2.39 -3.68 -8.90
C PHE A 13 2.63 -2.61 -7.82
N GLN A 14 3.82 -2.61 -7.23
CA GLN A 14 4.20 -1.67 -6.18
C GLN A 14 4.17 -0.21 -6.67
N LYS A 15 4.70 0.10 -7.86
CA LYS A 15 4.64 1.45 -8.43
C LYS A 15 3.22 1.92 -8.66
N ARG A 16 2.34 1.06 -9.21
CA ARG A 16 0.92 1.40 -9.42
C ARG A 16 0.21 1.71 -8.12
N MET A 17 0.45 0.90 -7.08
CA MET A 17 -0.20 1.10 -5.79
C MET A 17 0.32 2.35 -5.07
N ILE A 18 1.64 2.57 -5.05
CA ILE A 18 2.22 3.80 -4.49
C ILE A 18 1.71 5.02 -5.23
N LEU A 19 1.68 5.00 -6.56
CA LEU A 19 1.16 6.11 -7.36
C LEU A 19 -0.31 6.40 -7.05
N PHE A 20 -1.13 5.36 -6.89
CA PHE A 20 -2.53 5.51 -6.50
C PHE A 20 -2.66 6.19 -5.12
N TRP A 21 -1.90 5.75 -4.12
CA TRP A 21 -1.88 6.36 -2.79
C TRP A 21 -1.37 7.81 -2.81
N MET A 22 -0.34 8.11 -3.60
CA MET A 22 0.18 9.47 -3.77
C MET A 22 -0.85 10.40 -4.43
N LEU A 23 -1.51 9.93 -5.49
CA LEU A 23 -2.55 10.72 -6.17
C LEU A 23 -3.74 10.95 -5.27
N GLN A 24 -4.20 9.94 -4.54
CA GLN A 24 -5.30 10.07 -3.60
C GLN A 24 -4.95 11.06 -2.47
N ALA A 25 -3.76 10.96 -1.89
CA ALA A 25 -3.28 11.90 -0.87
C ALA A 25 -3.23 13.34 -1.43
N LEU A 26 -2.66 13.52 -2.62
CA LEU A 26 -2.60 14.83 -3.27
C LEU A 26 -3.98 15.43 -3.50
N VAL A 27 -4.91 14.65 -4.06
CA VAL A 27 -6.27 15.10 -4.36
C VAL A 27 -7.02 15.47 -3.09
N VAL A 28 -6.96 14.64 -2.04
CA VAL A 28 -7.63 14.94 -0.77
C VAL A 28 -7.03 16.19 -0.11
N THR A 29 -5.70 16.28 -0.03
CA THR A 29 -5.03 17.44 0.55
C THR A 29 -5.34 18.73 -0.23
N ALA A 30 -5.32 18.67 -1.56
CA ALA A 30 -5.66 19.82 -2.39
C ALA A 30 -7.14 20.23 -2.23
N ALA A 31 -8.07 19.26 -2.22
CA ALA A 31 -9.48 19.53 -2.00
C ALA A 31 -9.74 20.17 -0.62
N THR A 32 -9.16 19.61 0.45
CA THR A 32 -9.26 20.18 1.79
C THR A 32 -8.68 21.58 1.85
N TYR A 33 -7.52 21.82 1.22
CA TYR A 33 -6.92 23.14 1.13
C TYR A 33 -7.85 24.16 0.46
N LEU A 34 -8.39 23.83 -0.71
CA LEU A 34 -9.28 24.69 -1.49
C LEU A 34 -10.59 24.98 -0.74
N ILE A 35 -11.21 23.95 -0.15
CA ILE A 35 -12.43 24.10 0.65
C ILE A 35 -12.18 25.02 1.84
N THR A 36 -11.07 24.82 2.56
CA THR A 36 -10.75 25.61 3.75
C THR A 36 -10.49 27.08 3.41
N ILE A 37 -9.73 27.35 2.34
CA ILE A 37 -9.46 28.70 1.88
C ILE A 37 -10.73 29.37 1.35
N GLY A 38 -11.53 28.67 0.53
CA GLY A 38 -12.81 29.18 0.02
C GLY A 38 -13.78 29.53 1.16
N TRP A 39 -13.91 28.62 2.14
CA TRP A 39 -14.72 28.85 3.33
C TRP A 39 -14.25 30.07 4.12
N THR A 40 -12.93 30.21 4.30
CA THR A 40 -12.33 31.32 5.03
C THR A 40 -12.55 32.64 4.30
N ILE A 41 -12.36 32.69 2.98
CA ILE A 41 -12.60 33.91 2.19
C ILE A 41 -14.07 34.34 2.27
N TYR A 42 -15.01 33.40 2.20
CA TYR A 42 -16.44 33.72 2.22
C TYR A 42 -16.90 34.25 3.59
N HIS A 43 -16.36 33.73 4.70
CA HIS A 43 -16.82 34.08 6.05
C HIS A 43 -15.94 35.10 6.79
N THR A 44 -14.77 35.46 6.28
CA THR A 44 -13.84 36.35 7.00
C THR A 44 -14.11 37.82 6.67
N ASN A 45 -14.23 38.65 7.72
CA ASN A 45 -14.32 40.10 7.58
C ASN A 45 -13.03 40.68 6.95
N PRO A 46 -13.11 41.71 6.09
CA PRO A 46 -11.95 42.29 5.40
C PRO A 46 -10.82 42.76 6.33
N THR A 47 -11.16 43.16 7.55
CA THR A 47 -10.22 43.60 8.60
C THR A 47 -9.32 42.46 9.11
N LEU A 48 -9.78 41.20 9.02
CA LEU A 48 -9.05 40.02 9.46
C LEU A 48 -8.30 39.32 8.31
N ALA A 49 -8.44 39.80 7.07
CA ALA A 49 -7.82 39.21 5.88
C ALA A 49 -6.28 39.13 5.99
N GLY A 50 -5.67 40.10 6.68
CA GLY A 50 -4.23 40.08 6.98
C GLY A 50 -3.82 38.85 7.79
N TYR A 51 -4.53 38.56 8.89
CA TYR A 51 -4.24 37.41 9.76
C TYR A 51 -4.37 36.07 9.03
N VAL A 52 -5.36 35.95 8.14
CA VAL A 52 -5.53 34.75 7.30
C VAL A 52 -4.31 34.52 6.41
N ASN A 53 -3.78 35.57 5.79
CA ASN A 53 -2.63 35.44 4.88
C ASN A 53 -1.33 35.13 5.62
N TYR A 54 -1.09 35.74 6.78
CA TYR A 54 0.17 35.58 7.52
C TYR A 54 0.21 34.35 8.44
N PHE A 55 -0.93 33.90 8.95
CA PHE A 55 -0.97 32.78 9.90
C PHE A 55 -1.66 31.55 9.32
N VAL A 56 -2.89 31.69 8.80
CA VAL A 56 -3.71 30.54 8.41
C VAL A 56 -3.16 29.86 7.16
N LYS A 57 -2.87 30.62 6.09
CA LYS A 57 -2.32 30.07 4.84
C LYS A 57 -1.02 29.28 5.01
N PRO A 58 0.04 29.83 5.65
CA PRO A 58 1.28 29.07 5.82
C PRO A 58 1.10 27.86 6.76
N ALA A 59 0.32 27.99 7.85
CA ALA A 59 0.02 26.86 8.72
C ALA A 59 -0.70 25.71 7.97
N LEU A 60 -1.66 26.07 7.11
CA LEU A 60 -2.39 25.11 6.26
C LEU A 60 -1.49 24.46 5.21
N LEU A 61 -0.55 25.20 4.62
CA LEU A 61 0.43 24.65 3.68
C LEU A 61 1.40 23.68 4.38
N ILE A 62 1.88 24.03 5.58
CA ILE A 62 2.77 23.16 6.36
C ILE A 62 2.02 21.89 6.75
N SER A 63 0.80 21.98 7.26
CA SER A 63 0.01 20.81 7.63
C SER A 63 -0.32 19.92 6.43
N ALA A 64 -0.63 20.52 5.27
CA ALA A 64 -0.82 19.81 4.01
C ALA A 64 0.45 19.06 3.58
N ALA A 65 1.62 19.71 3.63
CA ALA A 65 2.89 19.09 3.29
C ALA A 65 3.25 17.92 4.23
N VAL A 66 3.10 18.12 5.54
CA VAL A 66 3.35 17.08 6.55
C VAL A 66 2.39 15.90 6.35
N GLY A 67 1.10 16.17 6.18
CA GLY A 67 0.10 15.15 5.91
C GLY A 67 0.42 14.33 4.66
N PHE A 68 0.76 15.01 3.56
CA PHE A 68 1.14 14.35 2.31
C PHE A 68 2.35 13.42 2.48
N VAL A 69 3.40 13.86 3.18
CA VAL A 69 4.59 13.05 3.45
C VAL A 69 4.23 11.81 4.28
N ILE A 70 3.44 11.97 5.34
CA ILE A 70 2.99 10.86 6.19
C ILE A 70 2.18 9.84 5.37
N SER A 71 1.25 10.31 4.53
CA SER A 71 0.46 9.44 3.64
C SER A 71 1.33 8.68 2.65
N CYS A 72 2.35 9.32 2.07
CA CYS A 72 3.30 8.65 1.18
C CYS A 72 4.09 7.54 1.89
N LEU A 73 4.58 7.81 3.10
CA LEU A 73 5.31 6.83 3.92
C LEU A 73 4.41 5.65 4.29
N ALA A 74 3.17 5.93 4.70
CA ALA A 74 2.19 4.89 5.01
C ALA A 74 1.89 4.02 3.78
N GLY A 75 1.66 4.63 2.62
CA GLY A 75 1.42 3.93 1.35
C GLY A 75 2.59 3.03 0.95
N LEU A 76 3.84 3.49 1.14
CA LEU A 76 5.05 2.69 0.92
C LEU A 76 5.08 1.44 1.83
N VAL A 77 4.91 1.64 3.14
CA VAL A 77 4.95 0.54 4.13
C VAL A 77 3.85 -0.48 3.85
N TYR A 78 2.61 -0.04 3.64
CA TYR A 78 1.50 -0.92 3.28
C TYR A 78 1.74 -1.63 1.96
N SER A 79 2.36 -0.95 0.97
CA SER A 79 2.69 -1.60 -0.29
C SER A 79 3.67 -2.74 -0.16
N HIS A 80 4.65 -2.62 0.73
CA HIS A 80 5.58 -3.72 0.97
C HIS A 80 4.91 -4.92 1.65
N ARG A 81 3.98 -4.66 2.59
CA ARG A 81 3.24 -5.72 3.31
C ARG A 81 2.33 -6.57 2.41
N ILE A 82 1.90 -6.03 1.26
CA ILE A 82 1.03 -6.71 0.30
C ILE A 82 1.83 -7.35 -0.84
N ALA A 83 2.82 -6.64 -1.40
CA ALA A 83 3.58 -7.12 -2.55
C ALA A 83 4.39 -8.39 -2.24
N GLY A 84 4.93 -8.49 -1.01
CA GLY A 84 5.68 -9.68 -0.56
C GLY A 84 4.86 -10.97 -0.59
N PRO A 85 3.69 -11.03 0.07
CA PRO A 85 2.78 -12.16 0.01
C PRO A 85 2.34 -12.55 -1.41
N ILE A 86 1.93 -11.57 -2.23
CA ILE A 86 1.49 -11.83 -3.61
C ILE A 86 2.56 -12.55 -4.43
N TYR A 87 3.80 -12.07 -4.35
CA TYR A 87 4.92 -12.70 -5.03
C TYR A 87 5.14 -14.14 -4.56
N ARG A 88 5.07 -14.39 -3.24
CA ARG A 88 5.21 -15.74 -2.67
C ARG A 88 4.11 -16.68 -3.12
N PHE A 89 2.87 -16.20 -3.18
CA PHE A 89 1.74 -16.98 -3.68
C PHE A 89 1.96 -17.38 -5.14
N LYS A 90 2.28 -16.41 -6.00
CA LYS A 90 2.53 -16.67 -7.42
C LYS A 90 3.67 -17.67 -7.62
N ALA A 91 4.82 -17.43 -6.99
CA ALA A 91 5.96 -18.34 -7.09
C ALA A 91 5.66 -19.76 -6.59
N THR A 92 4.82 -19.90 -5.56
CA THR A 92 4.43 -21.21 -5.04
C THR A 92 3.46 -21.92 -5.99
N ILE A 93 2.48 -21.19 -6.54
CA ILE A 93 1.54 -21.71 -7.53
C ILE A 93 2.29 -22.17 -8.78
N ASP A 94 3.17 -21.33 -9.33
CA ASP A 94 3.97 -21.64 -10.52
C ASP A 94 4.83 -22.89 -10.28
N ALA A 95 5.48 -23.01 -9.12
CA ALA A 95 6.27 -24.19 -8.77
C ALA A 95 5.40 -25.47 -8.72
N VAL A 96 4.18 -25.41 -8.18
CA VAL A 96 3.25 -26.56 -8.15
C VAL A 96 2.80 -26.93 -9.56
N LEU A 97 2.52 -25.94 -10.42
CA LEU A 97 2.15 -26.16 -11.81
C LEU A 97 3.29 -26.80 -12.63
N GLU A 98 4.54 -26.49 -12.29
CA GLU A 98 5.74 -27.14 -12.85
C GLU A 98 5.99 -28.56 -12.27
N GLY A 99 5.09 -29.10 -11.45
CA GLY A 99 5.23 -30.41 -10.82
C GLY A 99 6.25 -30.44 -9.67
N LYS A 100 6.73 -29.28 -9.21
CA LYS A 100 7.59 -29.21 -8.02
C LYS A 100 6.73 -29.30 -6.76
N ASN A 101 7.37 -29.66 -5.64
CA ASN A 101 6.72 -29.72 -4.34
C ASN A 101 7.26 -28.62 -3.41
N PRO A 102 6.84 -27.35 -3.59
CA PRO A 102 7.30 -26.26 -2.73
C PRO A 102 6.83 -26.46 -1.28
N GLY A 103 7.58 -25.95 -0.30
CA GLY A 103 7.15 -25.98 1.11
C GLY A 103 5.87 -25.19 1.38
N ALA A 104 5.37 -25.23 2.62
CA ALA A 104 4.24 -24.41 3.04
C ALA A 104 4.57 -22.91 2.94
N ILE A 105 3.59 -22.12 2.50
CA ILE A 105 3.69 -20.66 2.44
C ILE A 105 3.65 -20.10 3.85
N THR A 106 4.72 -19.41 4.22
CA THR A 106 4.84 -18.68 5.48
C THR A 106 5.06 -17.20 5.18
N LEU A 107 4.19 -16.35 5.74
CA LEU A 107 4.28 -14.89 5.63
C LEU A 107 4.95 -14.30 6.87
N ARG A 108 5.48 -13.07 6.76
CA ARG A 108 6.10 -12.39 7.91
C ARG A 108 5.02 -11.94 8.91
N GLN A 109 5.45 -11.64 10.13
CA GLN A 109 4.54 -11.21 11.21
C GLN A 109 3.65 -10.01 10.83
N HIS A 110 4.17 -9.09 10.02
CA HIS A 110 3.49 -7.85 9.66
C HIS A 110 2.94 -7.86 8.23
N ASP A 111 3.07 -8.97 7.53
CA ASP A 111 2.52 -9.11 6.19
C ASP A 111 1.00 -9.34 6.28
N GLU A 112 0.29 -8.84 5.27
CA GLU A 112 -1.15 -9.06 5.12
C GLU A 112 -1.43 -10.45 4.52
N MET A 113 -2.70 -10.85 4.46
CA MET A 113 -3.17 -12.06 3.74
C MET A 113 -2.72 -13.40 4.35
N LYS A 114 -2.50 -13.45 5.67
CA LYS A 114 -2.15 -14.71 6.38
C LYS A 114 -3.23 -15.78 6.26
N ASP A 115 -4.49 -15.39 6.34
CA ASP A 115 -5.63 -16.32 6.23
C ASP A 115 -5.69 -16.95 4.82
N LEU A 116 -5.33 -16.18 3.79
CA LEU A 116 -5.19 -16.68 2.43
C LEU A 116 -3.99 -17.64 2.32
N ALA A 117 -2.86 -17.32 2.95
CA ALA A 117 -1.71 -18.23 2.99
C ALA A 117 -2.08 -19.57 3.64
N GLU A 118 -2.83 -19.54 4.74
CA GLU A 118 -3.32 -20.75 5.41
C GLU A 118 -4.27 -21.55 4.52
N SER A 119 -5.22 -20.88 3.86
CA SER A 119 -6.16 -21.52 2.93
C SER A 119 -5.43 -22.14 1.73
N LEU A 120 -4.41 -21.46 1.20
CA LEU A 120 -3.59 -21.99 0.11
C LEU A 120 -2.75 -23.20 0.58
N ASN A 121 -2.21 -23.16 1.79
CA ASN A 121 -1.50 -24.31 2.36
C ASN A 121 -2.40 -25.55 2.50
N LYS A 122 -3.64 -25.36 2.98
CA LYS A 122 -4.65 -26.42 3.06
C LYS A 122 -4.97 -27.00 1.68
N LEU A 123 -5.11 -26.14 0.66
CA LEU A 123 -5.29 -26.56 -0.73
C LEU A 123 -4.11 -27.39 -1.24
N LEU A 124 -2.89 -26.94 -1.00
CA LEU A 124 -1.67 -27.65 -1.42
C LEU A 124 -1.53 -29.01 -0.72
N GLU A 125 -1.87 -29.08 0.55
CA GLU A 125 -1.89 -30.33 1.31
C GLU A 125 -2.94 -31.31 0.77
N HIS A 126 -4.15 -30.82 0.46
CA HIS A 126 -5.18 -31.64 -0.17
C HIS A 126 -4.75 -32.16 -1.54
N TYR A 127 -4.21 -31.29 -2.39
CA TYR A 127 -3.72 -31.66 -3.73
C TYR A 127 -2.64 -32.75 -3.66
N ARG A 128 -1.72 -32.68 -2.70
CA ARG A 128 -0.69 -33.73 -2.47
C ARG A 128 -1.26 -35.06 -2.01
N ARG A 129 -2.39 -35.04 -1.29
CA ARG A 129 -3.04 -36.23 -0.75
C ARG A 129 -3.94 -36.96 -1.74
N VAL A 130 -4.25 -36.36 -2.88
CA VAL A 130 -5.04 -37.01 -3.94
C VAL A 130 -4.07 -37.65 -4.96
N PRO A 131 -3.71 -38.94 -4.81
CA PRO A 131 -2.92 -39.61 -5.83
C PRO A 131 -3.77 -39.85 -7.08
N GLY A 132 -3.42 -39.18 -8.18
CA GLY A 132 -3.75 -39.63 -9.54
C GLY A 132 -4.80 -38.80 -10.29
N LYS A 133 -4.30 -37.98 -11.22
CA LYS A 133 -4.56 -38.08 -12.67
C LYS A 133 -3.69 -37.06 -13.40
N THR A 134 -2.43 -37.40 -13.62
CA THR A 134 -1.71 -36.90 -14.79
C THR A 134 -1.22 -38.14 -15.54
N ALA A 135 -1.92 -38.38 -16.65
CA ALA A 135 -1.44 -39.12 -17.79
C ALA A 135 -0.20 -38.44 -18.38
#